data_AF-A0A6C0UJ59-F1
#
_entry.id   AF-A0A6C0UJ59-F1
#
_cell.length_a   1.000
_cell.length_b   1.000
_cell.length_c   1.000
_cell.angle_alpha   90.00
_cell.angle_beta   90.00
_cell.angle_gamma   90.00
#
_symmetry.space_group_name_H-M   'P 1'
#
loop_
_entity.id
_entity.type
_entity.pdbx_description
1 polymer ?
#
loop_
_entity_poly.entity_id
_entity_poly.type
_entity_poly.pdbx_seq_one_letter_code
_entity_poly.pdbx_strand_id
1 'polypeptide(L)'
;MPSDDFNRTHTLITDEYADALAQTTDALFPYATTALVRIDEPWTDEEPDGNDCREVWDAVRERFDRRPKRDNGDWEAWSVGVSDESGRKSIRRLVALTRGITGRHFLFEVELAREGQTVFTAMPHHSSLAVDADSLPEEAFTATEDSLTETAGCLVAEEPVAEWIAEERRWSVRSSICKETLDESRASCYGISNLRGLDVADNGTTLRLSWGLDGPISDDPIGRALTWTLEKLHRPPKALPCDDTECAERVADFLAETLRRYDGREIRGDD
;
A
#
# COMPACT_ATOMS: atom_id res chain seq x y z
N MET A 1 -7.44 -13.01 2.77
CA MET A 1 -6.07 -13.54 2.68
C MET A 1 -5.83 -13.78 1.21
N PRO A 2 -4.71 -13.27 0.68
CA PRO A 2 -4.31 -13.51 -0.69
C PRO A 2 -4.19 -15.02 -0.94
N SER A 3 -4.28 -15.41 -2.20
CA SER A 3 -4.15 -16.81 -2.60
C SER A 3 -2.77 -17.37 -2.20
N ASP A 4 -2.71 -18.65 -1.80
CA ASP A 4 -1.49 -19.30 -1.27
C ASP A 4 -0.32 -19.33 -2.28
N ASP A 5 -0.58 -18.97 -3.54
CA ASP A 5 0.37 -18.88 -4.65
C ASP A 5 0.91 -17.46 -4.90
N PHE A 6 0.52 -16.45 -4.11
CA PHE A 6 0.98 -15.08 -4.27
C PHE A 6 2.25 -14.80 -3.44
N ASN A 7 3.34 -14.43 -4.12
CA ASN A 7 4.54 -13.93 -3.45
C ASN A 7 4.53 -12.39 -3.44
N ARG A 8 4.34 -11.78 -2.27
CA ARG A 8 4.41 -10.32 -2.13
C ARG A 8 5.86 -9.86 -2.23
N THR A 9 6.28 -9.45 -3.43
CA THR A 9 7.63 -8.91 -3.65
C THR A 9 7.71 -7.40 -3.44
N HIS A 10 6.62 -6.67 -3.74
CA HIS A 10 6.56 -5.22 -3.62
C HIS A 10 5.22 -4.77 -3.05
N THR A 11 5.25 -3.62 -2.38
CA THR A 11 4.09 -2.97 -1.78
C THR A 11 4.00 -1.51 -2.22
N LEU A 12 2.78 -1.01 -2.34
CA LEU A 12 2.53 0.37 -2.71
C LEU A 12 2.71 1.30 -1.51
N ILE A 13 3.36 2.44 -1.75
CA ILE A 13 3.30 3.63 -0.89
C ILE A 13 2.59 4.72 -1.69
N THR A 14 1.55 5.33 -1.14
CA THR A 14 0.81 6.44 -1.76
C THR A 14 -0.06 7.16 -0.73
N ASP A 15 -0.29 8.46 -0.92
CA ASP A 15 -1.32 9.22 -0.21
C ASP A 15 -2.65 9.23 -1.00
N GLU A 16 -2.64 8.80 -2.26
CA GLU A 16 -3.76 8.81 -3.22
C GLU A 16 -4.22 7.38 -3.59
N TYR A 17 -4.43 6.53 -2.58
CA TYR A 17 -4.64 5.08 -2.74
C TYR A 17 -5.67 4.68 -3.81
N ALA A 18 -6.83 5.33 -3.86
CA ALA A 18 -7.88 4.93 -4.79
C ALA A 18 -7.48 5.18 -6.26
N ASP A 19 -6.73 6.24 -6.53
CA ASP A 19 -6.26 6.56 -7.87
C ASP A 19 -5.07 5.66 -8.26
N ALA A 20 -4.14 5.44 -7.33
CA ALA A 20 -3.04 4.49 -7.52
C ALA A 20 -3.54 3.04 -7.74
N LEU A 21 -4.59 2.60 -7.03
CA LEU A 21 -5.25 1.32 -7.23
C LEU A 21 -5.84 1.22 -8.64
N ALA A 22 -6.54 2.27 -9.10
CA ALA A 22 -7.13 2.30 -10.43
C ALA A 22 -6.05 2.25 -11.53
N GLN A 23 -5.00 3.06 -11.41
CA GLN A 23 -3.88 3.10 -12.35
C GLN A 23 -3.13 1.77 -12.42
N THR A 24 -2.79 1.19 -11.26
CA THR A 24 -2.10 -0.11 -11.20
C THR A 24 -2.95 -1.21 -11.83
N THR A 25 -4.25 -1.24 -11.52
CA THR A 25 -5.18 -2.23 -12.09
C THR A 25 -5.24 -2.09 -13.62
N ASP A 26 -5.30 -0.86 -14.13
CA ASP A 26 -5.33 -0.57 -15.57
C ASP A 26 -4.02 -0.92 -16.28
N ALA A 27 -2.88 -0.63 -15.66
CA ALA A 27 -1.55 -0.96 -16.18
C ALA A 27 -1.35 -2.48 -16.31
N LEU A 28 -1.97 -3.27 -15.42
CA LEU A 28 -1.83 -4.72 -15.39
C LEU A 28 -2.85 -5.48 -16.26
N PHE A 29 -3.97 -4.87 -16.66
CA PHE A 29 -4.97 -5.54 -17.51
C PHE A 29 -4.47 -6.12 -18.84
N PRO A 30 -3.49 -5.52 -19.55
CA PRO A 30 -2.91 -6.13 -20.74
C PRO A 30 -2.21 -7.46 -20.47
N TYR A 31 -1.79 -7.70 -19.22
CA TYR A 31 -0.98 -8.85 -18.81
C TYR A 31 -1.78 -9.88 -17.97
N ALA A 32 -2.94 -9.49 -17.44
CA ALA A 32 -3.81 -10.35 -16.67
C ALA A 32 -4.84 -11.08 -17.56
N THR A 33 -5.19 -12.31 -17.17
CA THR A 33 -6.25 -13.10 -17.84
C THR A 33 -7.53 -13.12 -17.02
N THR A 34 -7.42 -13.07 -15.69
CA THR A 34 -8.55 -13.20 -14.77
C THR A 34 -8.43 -12.15 -13.67
N ALA A 35 -9.55 -11.59 -13.26
CA ALA A 35 -9.66 -10.85 -12.01
C ALA A 35 -10.53 -11.63 -11.03
N LEU A 36 -10.17 -11.58 -9.75
CA LEU A 36 -10.97 -12.08 -8.65
C LEU A 36 -11.30 -10.91 -7.73
N VAL A 37 -12.56 -10.82 -7.30
CA VAL A 37 -13.01 -9.85 -6.31
C VAL A 37 -13.65 -10.58 -5.15
N ARG A 38 -13.41 -10.10 -3.93
CA ARG A 38 -14.18 -10.49 -2.75
C ARG A 38 -15.10 -9.34 -2.39
N ILE A 39 -16.39 -9.64 -2.32
CA ILE A 39 -17.45 -8.65 -2.09
C ILE A 39 -18.05 -8.90 -0.71
N ASP A 40 -18.13 -7.84 0.08
CA ASP A 40 -18.80 -7.82 1.39
C ASP A 40 -20.18 -7.15 1.21
N GLU A 41 -21.16 -7.93 0.73
CA GLU A 41 -22.51 -7.46 0.37
C GLU A 41 -23.25 -6.68 1.47
N PRO A 42 -23.10 -6.98 2.78
CA PRO A 42 -23.69 -6.16 3.86
C PRO A 42 -23.40 -4.65 3.75
N TRP A 43 -22.27 -4.24 3.19
CA TRP A 43 -21.96 -2.82 2.99
C TRP A 43 -22.87 -2.11 1.99
N THR A 44 -23.64 -2.83 1.18
CA THR A 44 -24.62 -2.22 0.27
C THR A 44 -25.77 -1.51 0.99
N ASP A 45 -25.99 -1.82 2.27
CA ASP A 45 -27.01 -1.20 3.11
C ASP A 45 -26.47 -0.04 3.98
N GLU A 46 -25.17 0.27 3.89
CA GLU A 46 -24.49 1.25 4.75
C GLU A 46 -24.33 2.62 4.07
N GLU A 47 -24.37 3.68 4.88
CA GLU A 47 -24.12 5.06 4.45
C GLU A 47 -22.61 5.39 4.47
N PRO A 48 -22.11 6.35 3.66
CA PRO A 48 -22.88 7.24 2.77
C PRO A 48 -23.10 6.69 1.36
N ASP A 49 -22.33 5.69 0.92
CA ASP A 49 -22.22 5.26 -0.49
C ASP A 49 -22.63 3.80 -0.76
N GLY A 50 -23.34 3.13 0.15
CA GLY A 50 -23.81 1.74 -0.04
C GLY A 50 -24.79 1.57 -1.20
N ASN A 51 -25.63 2.58 -1.48
CA ASN A 51 -26.51 2.56 -2.64
C ASN A 51 -25.73 2.53 -3.97
N ASP A 52 -24.63 3.27 -4.07
CA ASP A 52 -23.76 3.27 -5.25
C ASP A 52 -23.08 1.90 -5.41
N CYS A 53 -22.65 1.30 -4.29
CA CYS A 53 -22.11 -0.06 -4.27
C CYS A 53 -23.12 -1.08 -4.80
N ARG A 54 -24.37 -1.00 -4.33
CA ARG A 54 -25.47 -1.87 -4.78
C ARG A 54 -25.70 -1.71 -6.29
N GLU A 55 -25.84 -0.48 -6.77
CA GLU A 55 -26.10 -0.19 -8.18
C GLU A 55 -24.99 -0.72 -9.09
N VAL A 56 -23.72 -0.48 -8.71
CA VAL A 56 -22.59 -0.98 -9.47
C VAL A 56 -22.54 -2.49 -9.46
N TRP A 57 -22.75 -3.13 -8.30
CA TRP A 57 -22.72 -4.58 -8.19
C TRP A 57 -23.80 -5.25 -9.03
N ASP A 58 -25.06 -4.82 -8.88
CA ASP A 58 -26.18 -5.36 -9.65
C ASP A 58 -25.95 -5.26 -11.16
N ALA A 59 -25.31 -4.17 -11.61
CA ALA A 59 -25.03 -3.95 -13.03
C ALA A 59 -23.90 -4.83 -13.61
N VAL A 60 -23.00 -5.37 -12.77
CA VAL A 60 -21.83 -6.14 -13.23
C VAL A 60 -21.86 -7.61 -12.80
N ARG A 61 -22.58 -7.95 -11.73
CA ARG A 61 -22.60 -9.26 -11.06
C ARG A 61 -22.81 -10.44 -12.01
N GLU A 62 -23.75 -10.32 -12.95
CA GLU A 62 -24.07 -11.40 -13.89
C GLU A 62 -22.90 -11.83 -14.79
N ARG A 63 -21.85 -11.01 -14.90
CA ARG A 63 -20.63 -11.35 -15.65
C ARG A 63 -19.62 -12.15 -14.83
N PHE A 64 -19.81 -12.21 -13.52
CA PHE A 64 -18.87 -12.88 -12.63
C PHE A 64 -19.34 -14.30 -12.34
N ASP A 65 -18.39 -15.23 -12.38
CA ASP A 65 -18.57 -16.58 -11.89
C ASP A 65 -18.29 -16.63 -10.39
N ARG A 66 -19.28 -17.08 -9.62
CA ARG A 66 -19.11 -17.29 -8.18
C ARG A 66 -18.12 -18.42 -7.93
N ARG A 67 -17.12 -18.19 -7.09
CA ARG A 67 -16.14 -19.20 -6.69
C ARG A 67 -16.66 -20.02 -5.50
N PRO A 68 -16.25 -21.29 -5.35
CA PRO A 68 -16.55 -22.06 -4.15
C PRO A 68 -16.06 -21.32 -2.90
N LYS A 69 -16.87 -21.31 -1.84
CA LYS A 69 -16.44 -20.76 -0.55
C LYS A 69 -15.22 -21.54 -0.06
N ARG A 70 -14.12 -20.84 0.22
CA ARG A 70 -13.03 -21.42 1.01
C ARG A 70 -13.50 -21.49 2.47
N ASP A 71 -13.13 -22.54 3.18
CA ASP A 71 -13.70 -22.94 4.48
C ASP A 71 -13.59 -21.89 5.62
N ASN A 72 -12.98 -20.72 5.42
CA ASN A 72 -12.64 -19.75 6.48
C ASN A 72 -12.91 -18.26 6.13
N GLY A 73 -13.96 -17.93 5.38
CA GLY A 73 -14.31 -16.52 5.13
C GLY A 73 -15.81 -16.26 5.00
N ASP A 74 -16.26 -15.15 5.59
CA ASP A 74 -17.64 -14.65 5.46
C ASP A 74 -17.92 -14.04 4.07
N TRP A 75 -16.86 -13.74 3.31
CA TRP A 75 -16.90 -13.04 2.02
C TRP A 75 -17.00 -14.00 0.84
N GLU A 76 -17.77 -13.59 -0.18
CA GLU A 76 -17.92 -14.37 -1.40
C GLU A 76 -16.92 -13.91 -2.46
N ALA A 77 -16.18 -14.87 -3.02
CA ALA A 77 -15.25 -14.61 -4.10
C ALA A 77 -15.92 -14.80 -5.46
N TRP A 78 -15.65 -13.88 -6.37
CA TRP A 78 -16.23 -13.81 -7.71
C TRP A 78 -15.11 -13.59 -8.72
N SER A 79 -15.14 -14.30 -9.85
CA SER A 79 -14.11 -14.15 -10.89
C SER A 79 -14.70 -13.70 -12.21
N VAL A 80 -13.93 -12.93 -12.98
CA VAL A 80 -14.27 -12.53 -14.34
C VAL A 80 -13.02 -12.60 -15.20
N GLY A 81 -13.16 -13.01 -16.47
CA GLY A 81 -12.08 -12.89 -17.44
C GLY A 81 -11.81 -11.43 -17.76
N VAL A 82 -10.54 -11.01 -17.82
CA VAL A 82 -10.15 -9.62 -18.13
C VAL A 82 -9.32 -9.50 -19.41
N SER A 83 -9.29 -10.55 -20.23
CA SER A 83 -8.69 -10.51 -21.57
C SER A 83 -9.47 -9.62 -22.54
N ASP A 84 -10.75 -9.35 -22.27
CA ASP A 84 -11.60 -8.45 -23.06
C ASP A 84 -11.99 -7.18 -22.28
N GLU A 85 -12.42 -6.17 -23.04
CA GLU A 85 -12.77 -4.86 -22.50
C GLU A 85 -14.02 -4.86 -21.61
N SER A 86 -14.94 -5.82 -21.79
CA SER A 86 -16.14 -5.91 -20.93
C SER A 86 -15.76 -6.34 -19.53
N GLY A 87 -14.87 -7.33 -19.39
CA GLY A 87 -14.35 -7.75 -18.09
C GLY A 87 -13.59 -6.65 -17.38
N ARG A 88 -12.67 -5.99 -18.09
CA ARG A 88 -11.90 -4.83 -17.60
C ARG A 88 -12.80 -3.70 -17.12
N LYS A 89 -13.83 -3.36 -17.90
CA LYS A 89 -14.82 -2.33 -17.53
C LYS A 89 -15.58 -2.68 -16.26
N SER A 90 -15.93 -3.95 -16.04
CA SER A 90 -16.58 -4.38 -14.79
C SER A 90 -15.67 -4.16 -13.58
N ILE A 91 -14.39 -4.53 -13.69
CA ILE A 91 -13.41 -4.32 -12.60
C ILE A 91 -13.16 -2.83 -12.35
N ARG A 92 -13.00 -2.01 -13.40
CA ARG A 92 -12.87 -0.55 -13.24
C ARG A 92 -14.03 0.07 -12.46
N ARG A 93 -15.26 -0.37 -12.73
CA ARG A 93 -16.44 0.13 -12.00
C ARG A 93 -16.40 -0.23 -10.52
N LEU A 94 -15.98 -1.46 -10.19
CA LEU A 94 -15.81 -1.88 -8.79
C LEU A 94 -14.67 -1.12 -8.11
N VAL A 95 -13.51 -1.01 -8.76
CA VAL A 95 -12.36 -0.25 -8.23
C VAL A 95 -12.70 1.22 -8.01
N ALA A 96 -13.51 1.83 -8.88
CA ALA A 96 -13.93 3.22 -8.71
C ALA A 96 -14.73 3.49 -7.42
N LEU A 97 -15.42 2.48 -6.87
CA LEU A 97 -16.14 2.59 -5.59
C LEU A 97 -15.19 2.87 -4.42
N THR A 98 -13.91 2.48 -4.51
CA THR A 98 -12.92 2.63 -3.43
C THR A 98 -12.56 4.09 -3.12
N ARG A 99 -13.04 5.05 -3.92
CA ARG A 99 -13.00 6.48 -3.57
C ARG A 99 -13.96 6.82 -2.43
N GLY A 100 -15.06 6.09 -2.29
CA GLY A 100 -16.03 6.20 -1.20
C GLY A 100 -15.59 5.47 0.07
N ILE A 101 -16.28 5.75 1.19
CA ILE A 101 -15.95 5.14 2.48
C ILE A 101 -16.47 3.70 2.51
N THR A 102 -17.75 3.52 2.19
CA THR A 102 -18.41 2.22 2.12
C THR A 102 -17.80 1.36 1.01
N GLY A 103 -17.52 1.96 -0.15
CA GLY A 103 -16.95 1.25 -1.30
C GLY A 103 -15.61 0.56 -1.02
N ARG A 104 -14.76 1.11 -0.13
CA ARG A 104 -13.49 0.46 0.28
C ARG A 104 -13.68 -0.82 1.07
N HIS A 105 -14.79 -0.94 1.78
CA HIS A 105 -15.13 -2.14 2.54
C HIS A 105 -15.97 -3.11 1.71
N PHE A 106 -16.88 -2.58 0.89
CA PHE A 106 -17.68 -3.35 -0.06
C PHE A 106 -16.81 -4.16 -1.04
N LEU A 107 -15.88 -3.50 -1.75
CA LEU A 107 -14.83 -4.19 -2.49
C LEU A 107 -13.72 -4.57 -1.51
N PHE A 108 -13.92 -5.70 -0.81
CA PHE A 108 -13.05 -6.13 0.27
C PHE A 108 -11.63 -6.45 -0.21
N GLU A 109 -11.53 -7.14 -1.36
CA GLU A 109 -10.25 -7.52 -1.97
C GLU A 109 -10.41 -7.61 -3.49
N VAL A 110 -9.35 -7.24 -4.22
CA VAL A 110 -9.24 -7.46 -5.67
C VAL A 110 -7.89 -8.11 -5.97
N GLU A 111 -7.90 -9.10 -6.84
CA GLU A 111 -6.73 -9.83 -7.33
C GLU A 111 -6.74 -9.83 -8.85
N LEU A 112 -5.55 -9.74 -9.46
CA LEU A 112 -5.36 -10.01 -10.89
C LEU A 112 -4.42 -11.21 -11.02
N ALA A 113 -4.78 -12.12 -11.93
CA ALA A 113 -4.02 -13.32 -12.19
C ALA A 113 -3.58 -13.39 -13.65
N ARG A 114 -2.35 -13.83 -13.85
CA ARG A 114 -1.71 -14.12 -15.14
C ARG A 114 -1.35 -15.60 -15.16
N GLU A 115 -1.74 -16.31 -16.23
CA GLU A 115 -1.40 -17.73 -16.42
C GLU A 115 -1.80 -18.62 -15.22
N GLY A 116 -2.86 -18.22 -14.50
CA GLY A 116 -3.37 -18.94 -13.33
C GLY A 116 -2.66 -18.61 -12.01
N GLN A 117 -1.65 -17.73 -12.01
CA GLN A 117 -0.97 -17.24 -10.82
C GLN A 117 -1.40 -15.82 -10.48
N THR A 118 -1.66 -15.54 -9.20
CA THR A 118 -1.91 -14.17 -8.75
C THR A 118 -0.65 -13.33 -8.87
N VAL A 119 -0.75 -12.17 -9.52
CA VAL A 119 0.38 -11.22 -9.70
C VAL A 119 0.16 -9.89 -9.00
N PHE A 120 -1.08 -9.65 -8.55
CA PHE A 120 -1.50 -8.42 -7.92
C PHE A 120 -2.60 -8.73 -6.91
N THR A 121 -2.55 -8.06 -5.76
CA THR A 121 -3.61 -8.08 -4.76
C THR A 121 -3.74 -6.70 -4.11
N ALA A 122 -4.98 -6.31 -3.82
CA ALA A 122 -5.26 -5.09 -3.07
C ALA A 122 -6.42 -5.30 -2.11
N MET A 123 -6.31 -4.68 -0.93
CA MET A 123 -7.33 -4.63 0.11
C MET A 123 -7.67 -3.16 0.40
N PRO A 124 -8.71 -2.61 -0.26
CA PRO A 124 -8.97 -1.17 -0.24
C PRO A 124 -9.19 -0.54 1.13
N HIS A 125 -9.93 -1.20 2.03
CA HIS A 125 -10.15 -0.71 3.39
C HIS A 125 -8.87 -0.68 4.25
N HIS A 126 -7.83 -1.43 3.89
CA HIS A 126 -6.51 -1.35 4.52
C HIS A 126 -5.56 -0.40 3.78
N SER A 127 -5.99 0.20 2.67
CA SER A 127 -5.12 0.94 1.75
C SER A 127 -3.85 0.16 1.40
N SER A 128 -4.01 -1.17 1.24
CA SER A 128 -2.91 -2.08 0.93
C SER A 128 -3.00 -2.53 -0.52
N LEU A 129 -1.88 -2.49 -1.23
CA LEU A 129 -1.73 -2.99 -2.58
C LEU A 129 -0.34 -3.60 -2.68
N ALA A 130 -0.26 -4.77 -3.31
CA ALA A 130 0.97 -5.51 -3.48
C ALA A 130 1.04 -6.16 -4.86
N VAL A 131 2.26 -6.31 -5.36
CA VAL A 131 2.54 -6.99 -6.63
C VAL A 131 3.60 -8.07 -6.45
N ASP A 132 3.51 -9.09 -7.29
CA ASP A 132 4.55 -10.08 -7.50
C ASP A 132 5.30 -9.70 -8.79
N ALA A 133 6.34 -8.88 -8.63
CA ALA A 133 7.18 -8.41 -9.72
C ALA A 133 7.92 -9.55 -10.41
N ASP A 134 8.29 -10.61 -9.68
CA ASP A 134 9.00 -11.77 -10.22
C ASP A 134 8.11 -12.60 -11.17
N SER A 135 6.81 -12.59 -10.92
CA SER A 135 5.79 -13.24 -11.77
C SER A 135 5.31 -12.37 -12.94
N LEU A 136 5.74 -11.10 -13.03
CA LEU A 136 5.40 -10.16 -14.08
C LEU A 136 6.51 -10.06 -15.16
N PRO A 137 6.15 -9.85 -16.43
CA PRO A 137 7.10 -9.37 -17.43
C PRO A 137 7.69 -8.02 -17.00
N GLU A 138 8.97 -7.77 -17.31
CA GLU A 138 9.64 -6.49 -16.99
C GLU A 138 8.85 -5.28 -17.50
N GLU A 139 8.36 -5.35 -18.75
CA GLU A 139 7.50 -4.31 -19.35
C GLU A 139 6.20 -4.04 -18.59
N ALA A 140 5.64 -5.06 -17.92
CA ALA A 140 4.42 -4.91 -17.12
C ALA A 140 4.70 -4.22 -15.79
N PHE A 141 5.81 -4.59 -15.15
CA PHE A 141 6.25 -3.96 -13.91
C PHE A 141 6.63 -2.49 -14.16
N THR A 142 7.43 -2.21 -15.19
CA THR A 142 7.79 -0.84 -15.59
C THR A 142 6.56 0.00 -15.93
N ALA A 143 5.62 -0.53 -16.72
CA ALA A 143 4.38 0.20 -17.02
C ALA A 143 3.55 0.51 -15.76
N THR A 144 3.60 -0.38 -14.77
CA THR A 144 2.94 -0.16 -13.48
C THR A 144 3.64 0.95 -12.69
N GLU A 145 4.97 0.92 -12.58
CA GLU A 145 5.74 1.99 -11.92
C GLU A 145 5.53 3.35 -12.61
N ASP A 146 5.59 3.40 -13.94
CA ASP A 146 5.36 4.62 -14.72
C ASP A 146 3.96 5.18 -14.46
N SER A 147 2.94 4.32 -14.36
CA SER A 147 1.56 4.76 -14.10
C SER A 147 1.38 5.47 -12.76
N LEU A 148 2.21 5.15 -11.76
CA LEU A 148 2.12 5.69 -10.40
C LEU A 148 2.81 7.04 -10.24
N THR A 149 3.62 7.46 -11.22
CA THR A 149 4.33 8.76 -11.18
C THR A 149 3.37 9.96 -11.12
N GLU A 150 2.11 9.78 -11.53
CA GLU A 150 1.07 10.81 -11.49
C GLU A 150 0.32 10.91 -10.15
N THR A 151 0.43 9.91 -9.25
CA THR A 151 -0.42 9.78 -8.03
C THR A 151 0.36 9.85 -6.71
N ALA A 152 1.51 10.52 -6.73
CA ALA A 152 2.43 10.58 -5.59
C ALA A 152 2.60 9.18 -4.95
N GLY A 153 2.98 8.20 -5.77
CA GLY A 153 3.01 6.81 -5.39
C GLY A 153 4.16 6.05 -6.03
N CYS A 154 4.63 5.01 -5.35
CA CYS A 154 5.65 4.12 -5.90
C CYS A 154 5.56 2.72 -5.30
N LEU A 155 6.06 1.74 -6.04
CA LEU A 155 6.26 0.38 -5.54
C LEU A 155 7.61 0.27 -4.85
N VAL A 156 7.62 -0.36 -3.68
CA VAL A 156 8.82 -0.57 -2.87
C VAL A 156 8.91 -2.05 -2.54
N ALA A 157 10.12 -2.61 -2.64
CA ALA A 157 10.38 -3.99 -2.29
C ALA A 157 9.90 -4.30 -0.86
N GLU A 158 9.28 -5.46 -0.69
CA GLU A 158 8.79 -5.95 0.60
C GLU A 158 9.97 -6.38 1.49
N GLU A 159 11.06 -6.85 0.88
CA GLU A 159 12.28 -7.18 1.60
C GLU A 159 12.94 -5.92 2.19
N PRO A 160 13.42 -6.00 3.44
CA PRO A 160 14.11 -4.89 4.09
C PRO A 160 15.44 -4.58 3.42
N VAL A 161 15.68 -3.29 3.15
CA VAL A 161 16.99 -2.82 2.68
C VAL A 161 18.06 -2.94 3.77
N ALA A 162 17.64 -2.91 5.03
CA ALA A 162 18.51 -3.11 6.18
C ALA A 162 17.69 -3.63 7.37
N GLU A 163 18.27 -4.58 8.09
CA GLU A 163 17.81 -5.01 9.42
C GLU A 163 19.02 -5.15 10.34
N TRP A 164 18.90 -4.66 11.58
CA TRP A 164 19.98 -4.70 12.55
C TRP A 164 19.45 -4.60 13.97
N ILE A 165 20.34 -4.79 14.95
CA ILE A 165 20.01 -4.64 16.37
C ILE A 165 20.79 -3.44 16.93
N ALA A 166 20.06 -2.49 17.52
CA ALA A 166 20.63 -1.35 18.22
C ALA A 166 19.74 -0.95 19.38
N GLU A 167 20.33 -0.55 20.50
CA GLU A 167 19.59 -0.09 21.70
C GLU A 167 18.53 -1.10 22.22
N GLU A 168 18.86 -2.40 22.23
CA GLU A 168 17.95 -3.48 22.63
C GLU A 168 16.64 -3.53 21.81
N ARG A 169 16.73 -3.11 20.54
CA ARG A 169 15.67 -3.15 19.56
C ARG A 169 16.16 -3.74 18.26
N ARG A 170 15.29 -4.51 17.61
CA ARG A 170 15.46 -4.87 16.20
C ARG A 170 14.88 -3.74 15.36
N TRP A 171 15.68 -3.23 14.46
CA TRP A 171 15.29 -2.19 13.51
C TRP A 171 15.22 -2.80 12.11
N SER A 172 14.28 -2.33 11.31
CA SER A 172 14.21 -2.65 9.89
C SER A 172 13.70 -1.47 9.07
N VAL A 173 14.19 -1.36 7.84
CA VAL A 173 13.76 -0.32 6.89
C VAL A 173 13.25 -0.98 5.62
N ARG A 174 12.00 -0.68 5.28
CA ARG A 174 11.24 -1.10 4.08
C ARG A 174 10.45 0.12 3.59
N SER A 175 9.20 -0.07 3.15
CA SER A 175 8.20 1.00 3.02
C SER A 175 7.88 1.74 4.33
N SER A 176 8.33 1.21 5.46
CA SER A 176 8.26 1.82 6.78
C SER A 176 9.59 1.63 7.52
N ILE A 177 9.88 2.52 8.46
CA ILE A 177 10.91 2.31 9.47
C ILE A 177 10.24 1.60 10.63
N CYS A 178 10.64 0.36 10.91
CA CYS A 178 10.10 -0.44 12.00
C CYS A 178 11.12 -0.58 13.14
N LYS A 179 10.60 -0.56 14.36
CA LYS A 179 11.36 -0.87 15.58
C LYS A 179 10.59 -1.89 16.41
N GLU A 180 11.27 -2.94 16.81
CA GLU A 180 10.69 -4.09 17.50
C GLU A 180 11.49 -4.41 18.76
N THR A 181 10.83 -4.88 19.81
CA THR A 181 11.49 -5.48 20.96
C THR A 181 12.15 -6.79 20.55
N LEU A 182 13.29 -7.16 21.16
CA LEU A 182 14.01 -8.40 20.80
C LEU A 182 13.21 -9.69 21.09
N ASP A 183 12.22 -9.60 21.96
CA ASP A 183 11.26 -10.67 22.25
C ASP A 183 10.01 -10.63 21.36
N GLU A 184 9.98 -9.75 20.36
CA GLU A 184 8.91 -9.59 19.36
C GLU A 184 7.55 -9.21 19.96
N SER A 185 7.52 -8.88 21.26
CA SER A 185 6.29 -8.55 21.99
C SER A 185 5.68 -7.21 21.58
N ARG A 186 6.48 -6.29 21.01
CA ARG A 186 6.04 -4.97 20.57
C ARG A 186 6.79 -4.52 19.33
N ALA A 187 6.04 -4.20 18.29
CA ALA A 187 6.53 -3.54 17.09
C ALA A 187 5.89 -2.15 16.93
N SER A 188 6.63 -1.21 16.35
CA SER A 188 6.10 0.07 15.86
C SER A 188 6.73 0.38 14.51
N CYS A 189 5.90 0.57 13.49
CA CYS A 189 6.32 0.90 12.14
C CYS A 189 5.83 2.29 11.76
N TYR A 190 6.67 3.08 11.10
CA TYR A 190 6.41 4.46 10.70
C TYR A 190 6.56 4.56 9.19
N GLY A 191 5.46 4.83 8.48
CA GLY A 191 5.45 4.93 7.02
C GLY A 191 6.33 6.08 6.52
N ILE A 192 7.19 5.81 5.53
CA ILE A 192 8.22 6.76 5.10
C ILE A 192 7.67 7.96 4.32
N SER A 193 6.43 7.90 3.80
CA SER A 193 5.80 8.99 3.03
C SER A 193 5.73 10.33 3.78
N ASN A 194 5.75 10.30 5.12
CA ASN A 194 5.76 11.50 5.97
C ASN A 194 7.16 12.01 6.34
N LEU A 195 8.23 11.34 5.91
CA LEU A 195 9.59 11.82 6.12
C LEU A 195 9.86 13.04 5.22
N ARG A 196 10.42 14.10 5.82
CA ARG A 196 10.67 15.40 5.19
C ARG A 196 12.13 15.82 5.20
N GLY A 197 12.95 15.20 6.04
CA GLY A 197 14.37 15.49 6.10
C GLY A 197 15.15 14.34 6.71
N LEU A 198 16.38 14.19 6.24
CA LEU A 198 17.33 13.15 6.56
C LEU A 198 18.74 13.76 6.56
N ASP A 199 19.50 13.49 7.61
CA ASP A 199 20.90 13.91 7.74
C ASP A 199 21.72 12.80 8.41
N VAL A 200 22.91 12.50 7.89
CA VAL A 200 23.85 11.58 8.53
C VAL A 200 24.63 12.38 9.56
N ALA A 201 24.48 12.05 10.84
CA ALA A 201 25.17 12.75 11.90
C ALA A 201 26.70 12.60 11.79
N ASP A 202 27.46 13.52 12.39
CA ASP A 202 28.93 13.57 12.35
C ASP A 202 29.61 12.29 12.87
N ASN A 203 28.90 11.47 13.65
CA ASN A 203 29.39 10.17 14.11
C ASN A 203 29.38 9.09 13.01
N GLY A 204 28.77 9.37 11.87
CA GLY A 204 28.65 8.49 10.71
C GLY A 204 27.73 7.29 10.91
N THR A 205 27.05 7.13 12.04
CA THR A 205 26.26 5.93 12.37
C THR A 205 24.83 6.25 12.82
N THR A 206 24.45 7.52 12.85
CA THR A 206 23.11 7.94 13.26
C THR A 206 22.47 8.77 12.17
N LEU A 207 21.28 8.37 11.71
CA LEU A 207 20.47 9.18 10.81
C LEU A 207 19.53 10.05 11.63
N ARG A 208 19.60 11.37 11.47
CA ARG A 208 18.64 12.32 12.02
C ARG A 208 17.47 12.44 11.06
N LEU A 209 16.26 12.28 11.60
CA LEU A 209 15.02 12.23 10.84
C LEU A 209 14.10 13.38 11.21
N SER A 210 13.60 14.07 10.19
CA SER A 210 12.59 15.13 10.31
C SER A 210 11.31 14.67 9.64
N TRP A 211 10.20 14.66 10.40
CA TRP A 211 8.90 14.18 9.94
C TRP A 211 7.95 15.36 9.76
N GLY A 212 7.18 15.36 8.67
CA GLY A 212 6.05 16.27 8.49
C GLY A 212 4.87 15.76 9.30
N LEU A 213 4.40 16.54 10.28
CA LEU A 213 3.17 16.25 11.03
C LEU A 213 1.98 17.08 10.53
N ASP A 214 2.06 17.64 9.33
CA ASP A 214 1.11 18.65 8.85
C ASP A 214 0.28 18.13 7.66
N GLY A 215 -0.74 17.33 7.97
CA GLY A 215 -2.01 17.43 7.24
C GLY A 215 -2.81 18.62 7.80
N PRO A 216 -3.84 19.15 7.11
CA PRO A 216 -4.63 20.25 7.66
C PRO A 216 -5.16 19.87 9.03
N ILE A 217 -4.66 20.57 10.05
CA ILE A 217 -5.20 20.54 11.40
C ILE A 217 -6.66 20.94 11.25
N SER A 218 -7.60 20.02 11.49
CA SER A 218 -8.97 20.45 11.67
C SER A 218 -8.94 21.42 12.85
N ASP A 219 -9.28 22.68 12.60
CA ASP A 219 -9.31 23.74 13.61
C ASP A 219 -10.40 23.52 14.67
N ASP A 220 -11.24 22.51 14.47
CA ASP A 220 -12.26 22.12 15.42
C ASP A 220 -11.66 21.44 16.69
N PRO A 221 -12.36 21.51 17.83
CA PRO A 221 -11.87 20.96 19.10
C PRO A 221 -11.67 19.43 19.09
N ILE A 222 -12.32 18.71 18.19
CA ILE A 222 -12.28 17.25 18.04
C ILE A 222 -11.02 16.86 17.24
N GLY A 223 -10.70 17.61 16.18
CA GLY A 223 -9.47 17.52 15.40
C GLY A 223 -8.23 17.67 16.26
N ARG A 224 -8.17 18.70 17.11
CA ARG A 224 -7.04 18.92 18.03
C ARG A 224 -6.89 17.79 19.06
N ALA A 225 -7.99 17.22 19.54
CA ALA A 225 -7.98 16.12 20.51
C ALA A 225 -7.52 14.80 19.87
N LEU A 226 -7.93 14.53 18.63
CA LEU A 226 -7.48 13.37 17.84
C LEU A 226 -6.00 13.48 17.48
N THR A 227 -5.53 14.64 17.03
CA THR A 227 -4.11 14.90 16.76
C THR A 227 -3.25 14.74 18.02
N TRP A 228 -3.66 15.28 19.17
CA TRP A 228 -2.94 15.10 20.43
C TRP A 228 -2.88 13.63 20.89
N THR A 229 -3.92 12.85 20.59
CA THR A 229 -3.99 11.42 20.91
C THR A 229 -3.10 10.60 19.95
N LEU A 230 -3.08 10.96 18.66
CA LEU A 230 -2.19 10.39 17.65
C LEU A 230 -0.72 10.73 17.92
N GLU A 231 -0.40 11.97 18.32
CA GLU A 231 0.96 12.40 18.74
C GLU A 231 1.47 11.70 20.00
N LYS A 232 0.57 11.19 20.84
CA LYS A 232 0.93 10.38 22.02
C LYS A 232 1.14 8.91 21.69
N LEU A 233 0.43 8.39 20.70
CA LEU A 233 0.46 6.98 20.30
C LEU A 233 1.48 6.70 19.19
N HIS A 234 1.81 7.71 18.37
CA HIS A 234 2.61 7.56 17.16
C HIS A 234 3.70 8.63 17.11
N ARG A 235 4.75 8.47 17.94
CA ARG A 235 5.94 9.34 17.90
C ARG A 235 7.01 8.72 17.00
N PRO A 236 7.14 9.18 15.75
CA PRO A 236 8.18 8.67 14.88
C PRO A 236 9.57 8.96 15.45
N PRO A 237 10.56 8.07 15.21
CA PRO A 237 11.91 8.24 15.72
C PRO A 237 12.55 9.48 15.09
N LYS A 238 13.12 10.36 15.92
CA LYS A 238 13.91 11.52 15.44
C LYS A 238 15.34 11.14 15.05
N ALA A 239 15.78 9.98 15.48
CA ALA A 239 17.09 9.44 15.19
C ALA A 239 16.96 7.93 14.97
N LEU A 240 17.71 7.41 14.01
CA LEU A 240 17.81 6.00 13.70
C LEU A 240 19.28 5.59 13.92
N PRO A 241 19.57 4.83 14.98
CA PRO A 241 20.92 4.35 15.23
C PRO A 241 21.21 3.18 14.28
N CYS A 242 22.19 3.30 13.41
CA CYS A 242 22.68 2.24 12.54
C CYS A 242 23.88 1.53 13.20
N ASP A 243 24.13 0.28 12.82
CA ASP A 243 25.24 -0.52 13.36
C ASP A 243 26.60 0.03 12.94
N ASP A 244 26.68 0.50 11.69
CA ASP A 244 27.88 1.08 11.08
C ASP A 244 27.52 2.17 10.05
N THR A 245 28.55 2.79 9.48
CA THR A 245 28.42 3.84 8.47
C THR A 245 27.88 3.34 7.15
N GLU A 246 28.18 2.09 6.78
CA GLU A 246 27.64 1.49 5.56
C GLU A 246 26.11 1.34 5.65
N CYS A 247 25.61 0.90 6.80
CA CYS A 247 24.18 0.81 7.10
C CYS A 247 23.52 2.19 7.08
N ALA A 248 24.16 3.21 7.68
CA ALA A 248 23.63 4.58 7.67
C ALA A 248 23.49 5.12 6.25
N GLU A 249 24.54 5.02 5.42
CA GLU A 249 24.50 5.48 4.03
C GLU A 249 23.49 4.69 3.19
N ARG A 250 23.48 3.35 3.30
CA ARG A 250 22.53 2.51 2.56
C ARG A 250 21.07 2.86 2.88
N VAL A 251 20.76 3.08 4.16
CA VAL A 251 19.41 3.49 4.58
C VAL A 251 19.10 4.91 4.12
N ALA A 252 20.06 5.82 4.22
CA ALA A 252 19.91 7.21 3.78
C ALA A 252 19.59 7.28 2.28
N ASP A 253 20.37 6.61 1.44
CA ASP A 253 20.19 6.55 -0.01
C ASP A 253 18.85 5.93 -0.39
N PHE A 254 18.49 4.81 0.25
CA PHE A 254 17.21 4.16 0.03
C PHE A 254 16.02 5.08 0.34
N LEU A 255 16.03 5.76 1.50
CA LEU A 255 14.94 6.66 1.89
C LEU A 255 14.85 7.86 0.96
N ALA A 256 15.99 8.46 0.60
CA ALA A 256 16.05 9.60 -0.30
C ALA A 256 15.55 9.25 -1.71
N GLU A 257 16.04 8.15 -2.28
CA GLU A 257 15.64 7.72 -3.62
C GLU A 257 14.18 7.27 -3.68
N THR A 258 13.69 6.58 -2.64
CA THR A 258 12.29 6.17 -2.58
C THR A 258 11.36 7.39 -2.52
N LEU A 259 11.69 8.43 -1.75
CA LEU A 259 10.86 9.64 -1.70
C LEU A 259 10.97 10.50 -2.95
N ARG A 260 12.13 10.50 -3.62
CA ARG A 260 12.26 11.10 -4.95
C ARG A 260 11.35 10.40 -5.96
N ARG A 261 11.29 9.07 -5.96
CA ARG A 261 10.37 8.31 -6.83
C ARG A 261 8.90 8.51 -6.45
N TYR A 262 8.63 8.63 -5.15
CA TYR A 262 7.29 8.82 -4.60
C TYR A 262 6.64 10.14 -5.06
N ASP A 263 7.29 11.28 -4.85
CA ASP A 263 6.71 12.60 -5.18
C ASP A 263 7.74 13.65 -5.63
N GLY A 264 8.94 13.22 -6.03
CA GLY A 264 9.99 14.10 -6.54
C GLY A 264 10.72 14.90 -5.46
N ARG A 265 10.41 14.72 -4.17
CA ARG A 265 11.05 15.51 -3.12
C ARG A 265 12.49 15.07 -2.87
N GLU A 266 13.32 16.05 -2.50
CA GLU A 266 14.67 15.81 -2.00
C GLU A 266 14.67 16.04 -0.49
N ILE A 267 15.08 15.01 0.27
CA ILE A 267 15.08 15.04 1.75
C ILE A 267 16.47 15.02 2.37
N ARG A 268 17.50 14.74 1.57
CA ARG A 268 18.90 14.78 2.01
C ARG A 268 19.40 16.20 1.78
N GLY A 269 19.98 16.83 2.80
CA GLY A 269 20.63 18.12 2.64
C GLY A 269 21.85 17.98 1.74
N ASP A 270 22.02 18.89 0.78
CA ASP A 270 23.32 19.12 0.14
C ASP A 270 24.22 19.83 1.17
N ASP A 271 25.38 19.25 1.45
CA ASP A 271 26.47 19.93 2.17
C ASP A 271 27.01 21.14 1.37
#